data_AF-A0A7W2RWN7-F1
#
_entry.id   AF-A0A7W2RWN7-F1
#
_cell.length_a   1.000
_cell.length_b   1.000
_cell.length_c   1.000
_cell.angle_alpha   90.00
_cell.angle_beta   90.00
_cell.angle_gamma   90.00
#
_symmetry.space_group_name_H-M   'P 1'
#
loop_
_entity.id
_entity.type
_entity.pdbx_description
1 polymer ?
#
loop_
_entity_poly.entity_id
_entity_poly.type
_entity_poly.pdbx_seq_one_letter_code
_entity_poly.pdbx_strand_id
1 'polypeptide(L)'
;MKFYLLVVIVLLQGCQQTAVTLVAENSSEKVVNRKIICQQSTTPPLKNVQKLKEMLVSNGIIDASLSKEEIQRQVNAYIRKKNAAFKNCQK
;
A
#
# COMPACT_ATOMS: atom_id res chain seq x y z
N MET A 1 34.16 -1.49 39.84
CA MET A 1 34.41 -1.24 38.40
C MET A 1 34.60 -2.51 37.55
N LYS A 2 34.07 -3.69 37.95
CA LYS A 2 34.24 -4.95 37.19
C LYS A 2 32.95 -5.53 36.61
N PHE A 3 31.79 -5.03 37.04
CA PHE A 3 30.47 -5.48 36.54
C PHE A 3 30.08 -4.82 35.19
N TYR A 4 30.53 -3.59 34.93
CA TYR A 4 30.21 -2.89 33.68
C TYR A 4 30.87 -3.51 32.44
N LEU A 5 31.97 -4.24 32.62
CA LEU A 5 32.69 -4.88 31.51
C LEU A 5 31.91 -6.07 30.92
N LEU A 6 31.09 -6.75 31.74
CA LEU A 6 30.25 -7.87 31.27
C LEU A 6 28.99 -7.40 30.52
N VAL A 7 28.42 -6.24 30.89
CA VAL A 7 27.22 -5.70 30.23
C VAL A 7 27.49 -5.24 28.79
N VAL A 8 28.72 -4.76 28.51
CA VAL A 8 29.11 -4.34 27.15
C VAL A 8 29.26 -5.54 26.22
N ILE A 9 29.70 -6.70 26.72
CA ILE A 9 29.93 -7.90 25.89
C ILE A 9 28.59 -8.53 25.42
N VAL A 10 27.52 -8.40 26.20
CA VAL A 10 26.18 -8.92 25.85
C VAL A 10 25.52 -8.09 24.73
N LEU A 11 25.86 -6.80 24.59
CA LEU A 11 25.34 -5.94 23.51
C LEU A 11 26.04 -6.16 22.16
N LEU A 12 27.21 -6.80 22.15
CA LEU A 12 27.99 -7.11 20.94
C LEU A 12 27.64 -8.46 20.30
N GLN A 13 26.80 -9.28 20.94
CA GLN A 13 26.22 -10.46 20.30
C GLN A 13 25.03 -10.05 19.43
N GLY A 14 25.32 -9.24 18.40
CA GLY A 14 24.38 -9.00 17.31
C GLY A 14 23.96 -10.33 16.70
N CYS A 15 22.67 -10.46 16.42
CA CYS A 15 22.11 -11.58 15.68
C CYS A 15 22.86 -11.72 14.35
N GLN A 16 23.83 -12.64 14.26
CA GLN A 16 24.14 -13.27 12.99
C GLN A 16 22.90 -14.05 12.59
N GLN A 17 21.97 -13.35 11.95
CA GLN A 17 20.89 -13.96 11.22
C GLN A 17 21.58 -14.79 10.15
N THR A 18 21.66 -16.10 10.39
CA THR A 18 21.99 -17.10 9.38
C THR A 18 21.05 -16.81 8.22
N ALA A 19 21.59 -16.17 7.19
CA ALA A 19 21.01 -16.15 5.86
C ALA A 19 21.04 -17.61 5.41
N VAL A 20 20.04 -18.38 5.85
CA VAL A 20 19.64 -19.58 5.15
C VAL A 20 19.29 -19.06 3.77
N THR A 21 20.23 -19.26 2.84
CA THR A 21 19.98 -19.15 1.43
C THR A 21 18.93 -20.22 1.15
N LEU A 22 17.67 -19.84 1.35
CA LEU A 22 16.56 -20.46 0.66
C LEU A 22 16.77 -20.07 -0.80
N VAL A 23 17.68 -20.80 -1.46
CA VAL A 23 17.52 -21.13 -2.87
C VAL A 23 16.21 -21.89 -2.88
N ALA A 24 15.10 -21.15 -2.89
CA ALA A 24 13.83 -21.68 -3.27
C ALA A 24 14.09 -22.18 -4.68
N GLU A 25 14.24 -23.51 -4.77
CA GLU A 25 14.17 -24.24 -6.01
C GLU A 25 13.05 -23.62 -6.84
N ASN A 26 13.30 -23.47 -8.14
CA ASN A 26 12.26 -23.21 -9.11
C ASN A 26 11.24 -24.36 -9.06
N SER A 27 10.40 -24.39 -8.03
CA SER A 27 9.11 -25.02 -8.13
C SER A 27 8.43 -24.20 -9.20
N SER A 28 8.19 -24.82 -10.35
CA SER A 28 7.14 -24.43 -11.26
C SER A 28 5.84 -24.52 -10.47
N GLU A 29 5.64 -23.54 -9.59
CA GLU A 29 4.38 -23.28 -8.96
C GLU A 29 3.51 -22.92 -10.16
N LYS A 30 2.67 -23.87 -10.57
CA LYS A 30 1.57 -23.58 -11.49
C LYS A 30 0.88 -22.39 -10.85
N VAL A 31 1.16 -21.20 -11.37
CA VAL A 31 0.47 -19.98 -10.99
C VAL A 31 -0.97 -20.30 -11.30
N VAL A 32 -1.71 -20.69 -10.28
CA VAL A 32 -3.15 -20.90 -10.37
C VAL A 32 -3.65 -19.50 -10.63
N ASN A 33 -3.81 -19.19 -11.92
CA ASN A 33 -4.31 -17.94 -12.39
C ASN A 33 -5.78 -17.91 -11.99
N ARG A 34 -6.02 -17.60 -10.70
CA ARG A 34 -7.35 -17.41 -10.16
C ARG A 34 -7.89 -16.20 -10.88
N LYS A 35 -8.65 -16.45 -11.94
CA LYS A 35 -9.38 -15.43 -12.67
C LYS A 35 -10.11 -14.60 -11.63
N ILE A 36 -9.76 -13.32 -11.53
CA ILE A 36 -10.47 -12.40 -10.64
C ILE A 36 -11.90 -12.37 -11.15
N ILE A 37 -12.80 -13.02 -10.41
CA ILE A 37 -14.23 -12.99 -10.72
C ILE A 37 -14.69 -11.59 -10.36
N CYS A 38 -14.92 -10.78 -11.39
CA CYS A 38 -15.50 -9.47 -11.23
C CYS A 38 -16.88 -9.61 -10.59
N GLN A 39 -17.00 -9.24 -9.32
CA GLN A 39 -18.30 -9.02 -8.71
C GLN A 39 -18.86 -7.72 -9.26
N GLN A 40 -20.15 -7.70 -9.62
CA GLN A 40 -20.83 -6.47 -9.96
C GLN A 40 -20.77 -5.55 -8.75
N SER A 41 -19.92 -4.51 -8.80
CA SER A 41 -19.87 -3.51 -7.75
C SER A 41 -21.21 -2.79 -7.73
N THR A 42 -21.93 -2.93 -6.62
CA THR A 42 -23.17 -2.19 -6.34
C THR A 42 -22.91 -0.71 -6.11
N THR A 43 -21.65 -0.33 -5.83
CA THR A 43 -21.26 1.05 -5.62
C THR A 43 -20.92 1.69 -6.98
N PRO A 44 -21.59 2.79 -7.36
CA PRO A 44 -21.33 3.48 -8.61
C PRO A 44 -19.93 4.14 -8.60
N PRO A 45 -19.33 4.39 -9.78
CA PRO A 45 -18.10 5.14 -9.88
C PRO A 45 -18.20 6.51 -9.18
N LEU A 46 -17.09 6.95 -8.57
CA LEU A 46 -17.04 8.25 -7.92
C LEU A 46 -17.22 9.37 -8.95
N LYS A 47 -18.30 10.15 -8.84
CA LYS A 47 -18.66 11.26 -9.75
C LYS A 47 -18.61 12.64 -9.12
N ASN A 48 -18.92 12.77 -7.81
CA ASN A 48 -18.96 14.07 -7.15
C ASN A 48 -17.58 14.48 -6.63
N VAL A 49 -16.86 15.27 -7.42
CA VAL A 49 -15.47 15.67 -7.17
C VAL A 49 -15.34 16.65 -6.00
N GLN A 50 -16.29 17.56 -5.81
CA GLN A 50 -16.20 18.61 -4.80
C GLN A 50 -16.39 18.06 -3.38
N LYS A 51 -17.45 17.27 -3.16
CA LYS A 51 -17.67 16.61 -1.85
C LYS A 51 -16.57 15.60 -1.53
N LEU A 52 -16.03 14.94 -2.56
CA LEU A 52 -14.88 14.05 -2.42
C LEU A 52 -13.63 14.83 -2.00
N LYS A 53 -13.36 15.99 -2.63
CA LYS A 53 -12.23 16.86 -2.26
C LYS A 53 -12.29 17.27 -0.79
N GLU A 54 -13.44 17.77 -0.35
CA GLU A 54 -13.66 18.18 1.05
C GLU A 54 -13.41 17.03 2.02
N MET A 55 -13.93 15.85 1.72
CA MET A 55 -13.75 14.65 2.54
C MET A 55 -12.29 14.15 2.56
N LEU A 56 -11.60 14.19 1.42
CA LEU A 56 -10.19 13.78 1.34
C LEU A 56 -9.29 14.73 2.15
N VAL A 57 -9.61 16.02 2.15
CA VAL A 57 -8.90 17.02 2.96
C VAL A 57 -9.26 16.87 4.44
N SER A 58 -10.54 16.73 4.79
CA SER A 58 -10.98 16.58 6.19
C SER A 58 -10.39 15.33 6.86
N ASN A 59 -10.19 14.27 6.07
CA ASN A 59 -9.63 13.01 6.56
C ASN A 59 -8.08 12.99 6.55
N GLY A 60 -7.43 14.08 6.15
CA GLY A 60 -5.97 14.17 6.06
C GLY A 60 -5.35 13.30 4.96
N ILE A 61 -6.16 12.81 4.01
CA ILE A 61 -5.67 12.03 2.86
C ILE A 61 -4.98 12.97 1.85
N ILE A 62 -5.51 14.18 1.69
CA ILE A 62 -4.90 15.25 0.91
C ILE A 62 -4.58 16.39 1.87
N ASP A 63 -3.35 16.89 1.79
CA ASP A 63 -2.93 18.03 2.58
C ASP A 63 -3.62 19.33 2.09
N ALA A 64 -4.25 20.05 3.01
CA ALA A 64 -4.92 21.32 2.76
C ALA A 64 -3.94 22.47 2.42
N SER A 65 -2.67 22.33 2.78
CA SER A 65 -1.62 23.33 2.55
C SER A 65 -1.16 23.41 1.09
N LEU A 66 -1.52 22.42 0.28
CA LEU A 66 -1.14 22.32 -1.12
C LEU A 66 -1.86 23.35 -1.99
N SER A 67 -1.29 23.65 -3.16
CA SER A 67 -1.96 24.50 -4.15
C SER A 67 -3.24 23.86 -4.66
N LYS A 68 -4.17 24.68 -5.17
CA LYS A 68 -5.46 24.20 -5.69
C LYS A 68 -5.27 23.20 -6.83
N GLU A 69 -4.27 23.42 -7.67
CA GLU A 69 -3.93 22.56 -8.81
C GLU A 69 -3.42 21.20 -8.33
N GLU A 70 -2.60 21.18 -7.28
CA GLU A 70 -2.04 19.94 -6.73
C GLU A 70 -3.11 19.13 -5.99
N ILE A 71 -3.97 19.80 -5.22
CA ILE A 71 -5.16 19.18 -4.60
C ILE A 71 -6.03 18.54 -5.68
N GLN A 72 -6.33 19.25 -6.77
CA GLN A 72 -7.14 18.72 -7.86
C GLN A 72 -6.48 17.51 -8.54
N ARG A 73 -5.15 17.54 -8.72
CA ARG A 73 -4.39 16.40 -9.26
C ARG A 73 -4.50 15.17 -8.37
N GLN A 74 -4.37 15.35 -7.05
CA GLN A 74 -4.50 14.25 -6.09
C GLN A 74 -5.91 13.67 -6.03
N VAL A 75 -6.95 14.52 -6.05
CA VAL A 75 -8.34 14.05 -6.14
C VAL A 75 -8.57 13.21 -7.41
N ASN A 76 -8.07 13.68 -8.55
CA ASN A 76 -8.18 12.95 -9.82
C ASN A 76 -7.44 11.62 -9.77
N ALA A 77 -6.25 11.58 -9.17
CA ALA A 77 -5.48 10.35 -8.97
C ALA A 77 -6.24 9.35 -8.08
N TYR A 78 -6.87 9.84 -7.00
CA TYR A 78 -7.71 9.04 -6.12
C TYR A 78 -8.90 8.41 -6.86
N ILE A 79 -9.65 9.22 -7.64
CA ILE A 79 -10.77 8.74 -8.46
C ILE A 79 -10.29 7.69 -9.46
N ARG A 80 -9.18 7.94 -10.17
CA ARG A 80 -8.62 6.99 -11.13
C ARG A 80 -8.27 5.66 -10.48
N LYS A 81 -7.63 5.69 -9.30
CA LYS A 81 -7.26 4.49 -8.55
C LYS A 81 -8.50 3.68 -8.13
N LYS A 82 -9.53 4.36 -7.61
CA LYS A 82 -10.78 3.70 -7.21
C LYS A 82 -11.57 3.16 -8.40
N ASN A 83 -11.64 3.91 -9.49
CA ASN A 83 -12.36 3.50 -10.69
C ASN A 83 -11.58 2.46 -11.53
N ALA A 84 -10.26 2.32 -11.36
CA ALA A 84 -9.45 1.32 -12.07
C ALA A 84 -9.91 -0.12 -11.76
N ALA A 85 -10.42 -0.38 -10.55
CA ALA A 85 -10.98 -1.67 -10.17
C ALA A 85 -12.16 -2.10 -11.05
N PHE A 86 -12.86 -1.14 -11.67
CA PHE A 86 -14.00 -1.40 -12.54
C PHE A 86 -13.61 -1.60 -14.01
N LYS A 87 -12.40 -1.18 -14.43
CA LYS A 87 -11.98 -1.23 -15.85
C LYS A 87 -11.74 -2.65 -16.36
N ASN A 88 -11.28 -3.53 -15.49
CA ASN A 88 -10.97 -4.92 -15.85
C ASN A 88 -12.20 -5.83 -15.77
N CYS A 89 -13.35 -5.26 -15.41
CA CYS A 89 -14.62 -5.95 -15.30
C CYS A 89 -15.53 -5.53 -16.44
N GLN A 90 -15.46 -6.28 -17.54
CA GLN A 90 -16.43 -6.13 -18.63
C GLN A 90 -17.82 -6.58 -18.13
N LYS A 91 -18.86 -5.87 -18.57
CA LYS A 91 -20.26 -6.12 -18.21
C LYS A 91 -20.74 -7.49 -18.68
#